data_AF-A0A0R3R9E1-F1
#
_entry.id   AF-A0A0R3R9E1-F1
#
_cell.length_a   1.000
_cell.length_b   1.000
_cell.length_c   1.000
_cell.angle_alpha   90.00
_cell.angle_beta   90.00
_cell.angle_gamma   90.00
#
_symmetry.space_group_name_H-M   'P 1'
#
loop_
_entity.id
_entity.type
_entity.pdbx_description
1 polymer ?
#
loop_
_entity_poly.entity_id
_entity_poly.type
_entity_poly.pdbx_seq_one_letter_code
_entity_poly.pdbx_strand_id
1 'polypeptide(L)'
;MKLLILNNVFLFFRLTGNRETAFISAVASAGIVHAITKGCSAGNLTECGCDSQPGGQRYTDLDHASAIGREKFSWGGCSDNSKYGVHFAKQFLDRFEREQYEKDRDIRHLMNLHNNFVGREAIVQNMRKQCRCHGVSGSCEFKTCWLQMPRFAEIGEMLKQRYNHFAVQVAKRAKKRLRRKERSERKKPLRGNEIAYINKSPNYCERNDAEGKIPFFFNLFKKNFNFKHN
;
A
#
# COMPACT_ATOMS: atom_id res chain seq x y z
N MET A 1 -16.80 16.71 -9.73
CA MET A 1 -15.43 16.24 -9.41
C MET A 1 -15.36 14.79 -8.92
N LYS A 2 -16.25 14.33 -8.02
CA LYS A 2 -16.32 12.91 -7.56
C LYS A 2 -16.40 11.89 -8.71
N LEU A 3 -17.13 12.18 -9.80
CA LEU A 3 -17.34 11.23 -10.90
C LEU A 3 -16.15 11.06 -11.88
N LEU A 4 -15.29 12.07 -12.03
CA LEU A 4 -14.21 12.06 -13.03
C LEU A 4 -12.94 11.36 -12.54
N ILE A 5 -12.66 11.40 -11.23
CA ILE A 5 -11.58 10.62 -10.61
C ILE A 5 -11.96 9.13 -10.59
N LEU A 6 -13.24 8.82 -10.35
CA LEU A 6 -13.77 7.45 -10.41
C LEU A 6 -13.52 6.82 -11.78
N ASN A 7 -13.89 7.49 -12.89
CA ASN A 7 -13.76 6.87 -14.22
C ASN A 7 -12.30 6.61 -14.62
N ASN A 8 -11.36 7.51 -14.37
CA ASN A 8 -9.96 7.31 -14.80
C ASN A 8 -9.17 6.34 -13.92
N VAL A 9 -9.42 6.31 -12.60
CA VAL A 9 -8.81 5.32 -11.70
C VAL A 9 -9.44 3.93 -11.91
N PHE A 10 -10.74 3.83 -12.20
CA PHE A 10 -11.40 2.54 -12.43
C PHE A 10 -11.23 1.98 -13.85
N LEU A 11 -11.07 2.82 -14.87
CA LEU A 11 -10.61 2.38 -16.21
C LEU A 11 -9.22 1.73 -16.15
N PHE A 12 -8.40 2.09 -15.16
CA PHE A 12 -7.09 1.52 -14.91
C PHE A 12 -7.13 0.03 -14.53
N PHE A 13 -8.22 -0.47 -13.94
CA PHE A 13 -8.34 -1.85 -13.47
C PHE A 13 -8.86 -2.84 -14.53
N ARG A 14 -9.17 -2.37 -15.74
CA ARG A 14 -9.49 -3.27 -16.88
C ARG A 14 -8.27 -4.00 -17.45
N LEU A 15 -7.10 -3.80 -16.87
CA LEU A 15 -5.86 -4.45 -17.27
C LEU A 15 -5.91 -5.98 -17.09
N THR A 16 -5.02 -6.65 -17.81
CA THR A 16 -4.95 -8.12 -17.97
C THR A 16 -4.52 -8.87 -16.71
N GLY A 17 -4.54 -8.28 -15.51
CA GLY A 17 -4.17 -8.95 -14.26
C GLY A 17 -2.73 -9.48 -14.26
N ASN A 18 -1.79 -8.68 -14.78
CA ASN A 18 -0.35 -8.96 -14.80
C ASN A 18 0.37 -8.39 -13.56
N ARG A 19 1.69 -8.58 -13.47
CA ARG A 19 2.48 -8.14 -12.31
C ARG A 19 2.46 -6.62 -12.14
N GLU A 20 2.38 -5.89 -13.23
CA GLU A 20 2.40 -4.43 -13.26
C GLU A 20 1.08 -3.87 -12.74
N THR A 21 -0.06 -4.39 -13.19
CA THR A 21 -1.37 -4.06 -12.61
C THR A 21 -1.38 -4.35 -11.13
N ALA A 22 -0.87 -5.52 -10.72
CA ALA A 22 -0.81 -5.92 -9.32
C ALA A 22 0.00 -4.93 -8.46
N PHE A 23 1.16 -4.48 -8.96
CA PHE A 23 1.96 -3.45 -8.32
C PHE A 23 1.22 -2.11 -8.24
N ILE A 24 0.53 -1.71 -9.31
CA ILE A 24 -0.17 -0.43 -9.32
C ILE A 24 -1.37 -0.44 -8.37
N SER A 25 -2.10 -1.55 -8.23
CA SER A 25 -3.14 -1.69 -7.19
C SER A 25 -2.55 -1.45 -5.79
N ALA A 26 -1.39 -2.05 -5.50
CA ALA A 26 -0.71 -1.88 -4.22
C ALA A 26 -0.24 -0.43 -4.00
N VAL A 27 0.43 0.18 -4.99
CA VAL A 27 0.91 1.58 -4.90
C VAL A 27 -0.25 2.56 -4.80
N ALA A 28 -1.34 2.36 -5.55
CA ALA A 28 -2.53 3.21 -5.49
C ALA A 28 -3.18 3.14 -4.11
N SER A 29 -3.35 1.94 -3.54
CA SER A 29 -3.91 1.79 -2.20
C SER A 29 -3.02 2.42 -1.13
N ALA A 30 -1.69 2.23 -1.22
CA ALA A 30 -0.74 2.91 -0.34
C ALA A 30 -0.80 4.43 -0.51
N GLY A 31 -0.89 4.93 -1.74
CA GLY A 31 -0.97 6.35 -2.04
C GLY A 31 -2.19 7.02 -1.44
N ILE A 32 -3.36 6.36 -1.48
CA ILE A 32 -4.57 6.86 -0.81
C ILE A 32 -4.37 6.95 0.69
N VAL A 33 -3.86 5.89 1.34
CA VAL A 33 -3.59 5.92 2.79
C VAL A 33 -2.64 7.06 3.14
N HIS A 34 -1.55 7.20 2.38
CA HIS A 34 -0.52 8.21 2.64
C HIS A 34 -1.09 9.63 2.49
N ALA A 35 -1.77 9.92 1.38
CA ALA A 35 -2.33 11.23 1.09
C ALA A 35 -3.41 11.63 2.10
N ILE A 36 -4.33 10.72 2.43
CA ILE A 36 -5.40 10.99 3.40
C ILE A 36 -4.83 11.21 4.79
N THR A 37 -3.97 10.30 5.27
CA THR A 37 -3.40 10.45 6.62
C THR A 37 -2.54 11.71 6.73
N LYS A 38 -1.75 12.08 5.70
CA LYS A 38 -1.03 13.36 5.71
C LYS A 38 -1.96 14.57 5.66
N GLY A 39 -3.03 14.51 4.88
CA GLY A 39 -4.05 15.56 4.86
C GLY A 39 -4.68 15.78 6.23
N CYS A 40 -5.01 14.70 6.96
CA CYS A 40 -5.53 14.77 8.32
C CYS A 40 -4.53 15.40 9.29
N SER A 41 -3.28 14.94 9.29
CA SER A 41 -2.26 15.41 10.22
C SER A 41 -1.78 16.84 9.94
N ALA A 42 -1.93 17.31 8.70
CA ALA A 42 -1.68 18.70 8.33
C ALA A 42 -2.85 19.65 8.66
N GLY A 43 -4.01 19.12 9.06
CA GLY A 43 -5.23 19.92 9.25
C GLY A 43 -5.89 20.38 7.94
N ASN A 44 -5.52 19.78 6.80
CA ASN A 44 -6.08 20.12 5.48
C ASN A 44 -7.44 19.45 5.23
N LEU A 45 -7.82 18.46 6.05
CA LEU A 45 -9.07 17.73 5.97
C LEU A 45 -9.86 17.96 7.26
N THR A 46 -11.14 18.31 7.14
CA THR A 46 -11.99 18.63 8.30
C THR A 46 -12.58 17.39 8.97
N GLU A 47 -12.69 16.27 8.25
CA GLU A 47 -13.32 15.04 8.79
C GLU A 47 -12.36 14.16 9.60
N CYS A 48 -11.09 14.57 9.78
CA CYS A 48 -10.07 13.80 10.50
C CYS A 48 -8.97 14.69 11.07
N GLY A 49 -8.11 14.10 11.91
CA GLY A 49 -6.97 14.79 12.51
C GLY A 49 -5.87 13.81 12.95
N CYS A 50 -5.03 14.28 13.87
CA CYS A 50 -3.98 13.48 14.49
C CYS A 50 -4.57 12.27 15.25
N ASP A 51 -3.77 11.21 15.41
CA ASP A 51 -4.17 10.08 16.25
C ASP A 51 -4.18 10.47 17.74
N SER A 52 -5.31 10.26 18.39
CA SER A 52 -5.48 10.50 19.83
C SER A 52 -4.92 9.39 20.71
N GLN A 53 -4.65 8.20 20.15
CA GLN A 53 -4.12 7.04 20.87
C GLN A 53 -2.93 6.40 20.12
N PRO A 54 -1.82 7.14 19.92
CA PRO A 54 -0.69 6.67 19.13
C PRO A 54 -0.03 5.40 19.69
N GLY A 55 -0.04 5.21 21.01
CA GLY A 55 0.48 3.99 21.65
C GLY A 55 -0.24 2.70 21.23
N GLY A 56 -1.44 2.78 20.65
CA GLY A 56 -2.17 1.63 20.12
C GLY A 56 -1.90 1.32 18.65
N GLN A 57 -1.01 2.05 17.96
CA GLN A 57 -0.59 1.70 16.60
C GLN A 57 0.64 0.78 16.63
N ARG A 58 0.82 -0.02 15.57
CA ARG A 58 2.09 -0.71 15.33
C ARG A 58 3.09 0.32 14.82
N TYR A 59 4.31 0.30 15.35
CA TYR A 59 5.41 1.14 14.88
C TYR A 59 6.75 0.46 15.17
N THR A 60 7.77 0.84 14.41
CA THR A 60 9.16 0.51 14.70
C THR A 60 9.76 1.61 15.57
N ASP A 61 10.41 1.19 16.66
CA ASP A 61 11.25 2.09 17.44
C ASP A 61 12.66 2.07 16.85
N LEU A 62 13.13 3.22 16.36
CA LEU A 62 14.49 3.33 15.81
C LEU A 62 15.52 3.70 16.87
N ASP A 63 15.07 4.11 18.07
CA ASP A 63 15.97 4.32 19.20
C ASP A 63 16.44 2.96 19.74
N HIS A 64 17.74 2.69 19.68
CA HIS A 64 18.32 1.48 20.26
C HIS A 64 18.32 1.49 21.81
N ALA A 65 18.14 2.67 22.42
CA ALA A 65 18.16 2.85 23.88
C ALA A 65 16.90 2.31 24.58
N SER A 66 15.75 2.24 23.89
CA SER A 66 14.48 1.74 24.43
C SER A 66 14.42 0.22 24.54
N ALA A 67 15.34 -0.52 23.92
CA ALA A 67 15.47 -1.98 24.11
C ALA A 67 15.93 -2.38 25.52
N ILE A 68 16.49 -1.43 26.30
CA ILE A 68 17.04 -1.65 27.66
C ILE A 68 16.04 -1.21 28.76
N GLY A 69 14.79 -0.89 28.38
CA GLY A 69 13.65 -0.94 29.30
C GLY A 69 13.48 0.22 30.29
N ARG A 70 14.08 1.40 30.10
CA ARG A 70 13.93 2.54 31.04
C ARG A 70 13.89 3.95 30.44
N GLU A 71 13.64 4.13 29.15
CA GLU A 71 13.49 5.49 28.61
C GLU A 71 12.07 6.02 28.81
N LYS A 72 11.93 7.01 29.69
CA LYS A 72 10.68 7.76 29.87
C LYS A 72 10.54 8.78 28.72
N PHE A 73 9.54 8.60 27.87
CA PHE A 73 9.11 9.60 26.90
C PHE A 73 7.64 9.93 27.13
N SER A 74 7.22 11.11 26.68
CA SER A 74 5.80 11.49 26.61
C SER A 74 5.30 11.46 25.17
N TRP A 75 4.06 11.01 24.96
CA TRP A 75 3.39 11.22 23.68
C TRP A 75 3.02 12.70 23.55
N GLY A 76 3.27 13.27 22.38
CA GLY A 76 2.87 14.65 22.07
C GLY A 76 2.96 14.92 20.58
N GLY A 77 2.81 16.19 20.18
CA GLY A 77 2.76 16.57 18.78
C GLY A 77 1.57 15.96 18.04
N CYS A 78 1.70 15.80 16.71
CA CYS A 78 0.67 15.20 15.86
C CYS A 78 1.14 13.85 15.34
N SER A 79 0.55 12.76 15.86
CA SER A 79 0.80 11.43 15.33
C SER A 79 -0.05 11.17 14.10
N ASP A 80 0.55 10.64 13.03
CA ASP A 80 -0.14 10.27 11.80
C ASP A 80 -1.18 9.17 12.08
N ASN A 81 -2.46 9.44 11.79
CA ASN A 81 -3.55 8.47 11.94
C ASN A 81 -3.65 7.52 10.74
N SER A 82 -2.71 6.56 10.66
CA SER A 82 -2.68 5.57 9.58
C SER A 82 -3.91 4.66 9.56
N LYS A 83 -4.52 4.39 10.73
CA LYS A 83 -5.75 3.59 10.86
C LYS A 83 -6.91 4.23 10.10
N TYR A 84 -7.06 5.55 10.22
CA TYR A 84 -8.07 6.30 9.46
C TYR A 84 -7.82 6.24 7.95
N GLY A 85 -6.58 6.46 7.50
CA GLY A 85 -6.22 6.35 6.08
C GLY A 85 -6.51 4.96 5.51
N VAL A 86 -6.18 3.90 6.25
CA VAL A 86 -6.50 2.51 5.89
C VAL A 86 -8.00 2.28 5.81
N HIS A 87 -8.77 2.81 6.75
CA HIS A 87 -10.23 2.71 6.73
C HIS A 87 -10.81 3.38 5.48
N PHE A 88 -10.38 4.60 5.17
CA PHE A 88 -10.81 5.31 3.97
C PHE A 88 -10.45 4.55 2.69
N ALA A 89 -9.22 4.06 2.57
CA ALA A 89 -8.78 3.31 1.40
C ALA A 89 -9.59 2.01 1.18
N LYS A 90 -10.01 1.33 2.25
CA LYS A 90 -10.91 0.17 2.16
C LYS A 90 -12.32 0.56 1.66
N GLN A 91 -12.88 1.65 2.18
CA GLN A 91 -14.18 2.15 1.74
C GLN A 91 -14.18 2.58 0.27
N PHE A 92 -13.06 3.13 -0.21
CA PHE A 92 -12.93 3.63 -1.57
C PHE A 92 -12.59 2.53 -2.59
N LEU A 93 -11.57 1.71 -2.32
CA LEU A 93 -11.09 0.69 -3.27
C LEU A 93 -11.76 -0.67 -3.05
N ASP A 94 -11.69 -1.19 -1.82
CA ASP A 94 -12.11 -2.57 -1.56
C ASP A 94 -13.63 -2.75 -1.70
N ARG A 95 -14.41 -1.72 -1.37
CA ARG A 95 -15.86 -1.73 -1.60
C ARG A 95 -16.17 -1.89 -3.09
N PHE A 96 -15.53 -1.10 -3.95
CA PHE A 96 -15.71 -1.20 -5.40
C PHE A 96 -15.32 -2.59 -5.91
N GLU A 97 -14.15 -3.11 -5.53
CA GLU A 97 -13.69 -4.43 -5.97
C GLU A 97 -14.65 -5.55 -5.55
N ARG A 98 -15.21 -5.48 -4.34
CA ARG A 98 -16.22 -6.44 -3.88
C ARG A 98 -17.51 -6.33 -4.68
N GLU A 99 -17.99 -5.12 -4.93
CA GLU A 99 -19.20 -4.89 -5.73
C GLU A 99 -19.05 -5.41 -7.16
N GLN A 100 -17.86 -5.27 -7.78
CA GLN A 100 -17.61 -5.84 -9.11
C GLN A 100 -17.47 -7.36 -9.06
N TYR A 101 -16.78 -7.91 -8.06
CA TYR A 101 -16.67 -9.36 -7.88
C TYR A 101 -18.02 -10.05 -7.75
N GLU A 102 -18.99 -9.43 -7.07
CA GLU A 102 -20.34 -9.99 -6.96
C GLU A 102 -21.09 -9.99 -8.31
N LYS A 103 -20.75 -9.09 -9.23
CA LYS A 103 -21.40 -8.98 -10.55
C LYS A 103 -20.87 -9.99 -11.56
N ASP A 104 -19.56 -10.14 -11.71
CA ASP A 104 -18.96 -10.94 -12.79
C ASP A 104 -18.18 -12.17 -12.30
N ARG A 105 -17.95 -12.30 -10.98
CA ARG A 105 -17.14 -13.35 -10.35
C ARG A 105 -15.72 -13.44 -10.91
N ASP A 106 -15.18 -12.35 -11.45
CA ASP A 106 -13.83 -12.32 -11.98
C ASP A 106 -12.79 -12.34 -10.84
N ILE A 107 -11.88 -13.30 -10.91
CA ILE A 107 -10.79 -13.49 -9.94
C ILE A 107 -9.85 -12.29 -9.85
N ARG A 108 -9.82 -11.41 -10.87
CA ARG A 108 -9.09 -10.13 -10.87
C ARG A 108 -9.48 -9.24 -9.69
N HIS A 109 -10.75 -9.22 -9.29
CA HIS A 109 -11.19 -8.42 -8.15
C HIS A 109 -10.60 -8.93 -6.82
N LEU A 110 -10.51 -10.25 -6.64
CA LEU A 110 -9.83 -10.81 -5.46
C LEU A 110 -8.32 -10.53 -5.48
N MET A 111 -7.70 -10.54 -6.66
CA MET A 111 -6.30 -10.15 -6.84
C MET A 111 -6.08 -8.69 -6.44
N ASN A 112 -6.93 -7.77 -6.90
CA ASN A 112 -6.86 -6.36 -6.53
C ASN A 112 -7.06 -6.15 -5.03
N LEU A 113 -8.05 -6.81 -4.42
CA LEU A 113 -8.27 -6.76 -2.95
C LEU A 113 -7.02 -7.17 -2.15
N HIS A 114 -6.36 -8.25 -2.58
CA HIS A 114 -5.11 -8.70 -1.95
C HIS A 114 -3.99 -7.67 -2.12
N ASN A 115 -3.78 -7.17 -3.34
CA ASN A 115 -2.71 -6.21 -3.61
C ASN A 115 -2.96 -4.85 -2.93
N ASN A 116 -4.21 -4.41 -2.83
CA ASN A 116 -4.59 -3.24 -2.04
C ASN A 116 -4.21 -3.43 -0.57
N PHE A 117 -4.49 -4.61 0.00
CA PHE A 117 -4.05 -4.96 1.35
C PHE A 117 -2.53 -4.91 1.49
N VAL A 118 -1.77 -5.50 0.56
CA VAL A 118 -0.29 -5.45 0.55
C VAL A 118 0.23 -4.01 0.56
N GLY A 119 -0.40 -3.12 -0.22
CA GLY A 119 -0.08 -1.69 -0.27
C GLY A 119 -0.28 -0.99 1.06
N ARG A 120 -1.45 -1.18 1.70
CA ARG A 120 -1.76 -0.58 3.00
C ARG A 120 -0.86 -1.12 4.12
N GLU A 121 -0.59 -2.43 4.10
CA GLU A 121 0.31 -3.05 5.08
C GLU A 121 1.75 -2.52 4.97
N ALA A 122 2.21 -2.15 3.76
CA ALA A 122 3.53 -1.54 3.60
C ALA A 122 3.66 -0.24 4.42
N ILE A 123 2.57 0.52 4.60
CA ILE A 123 2.57 1.72 5.46
C ILE A 123 2.48 1.34 6.93
N VAL A 124 1.48 0.55 7.31
CA VAL A 124 1.19 0.22 8.72
C VAL A 124 2.36 -0.48 9.40
N GLN A 125 3.07 -1.34 8.68
CA GLN A 125 4.23 -2.07 9.22
C GLN A 125 5.48 -1.21 9.36
N ASN A 126 5.50 -0.01 8.76
CA ASN A 126 6.68 0.86 8.71
C ASN A 126 6.43 2.24 9.30
N MET A 127 5.37 2.40 10.11
CA MET A 127 5.20 3.56 10.97
C MET A 127 6.40 3.68 11.91
N ARG A 128 6.91 4.90 12.11
CA ARG A 128 8.09 5.15 12.93
C ARG A 128 7.75 6.07 14.08
N LYS A 129 8.30 5.79 15.25
CA LYS A 129 8.33 6.76 16.35
C LYS A 129 9.40 7.80 16.05
N GLN A 130 9.02 9.05 16.05
CA GLN A 130 9.91 10.20 15.97
C GLN A 130 9.88 10.91 17.32
N CYS A 131 11.04 11.33 17.81
CA CYS A 131 11.17 11.96 19.11
C CYS A 131 11.94 13.27 18.99
N ARG A 132 11.55 14.25 19.81
CA ARG A 132 12.31 15.48 20.03
C ARG A 132 12.79 15.51 21.47
N CYS A 133 14.09 15.69 21.63
CA CYS A 133 14.73 15.85 22.93
C CYS A 133 14.52 17.27 23.46
N HIS A 134 14.34 17.37 24.77
CA HIS A 134 14.21 18.57 25.55
C HIS A 134 15.12 18.43 26.78
N GLY A 135 16.06 19.35 26.95
CA GLY A 135 17.02 19.31 28.04
C GLY A 135 17.99 20.47 27.99
N VAL A 136 18.61 20.79 29.13
CA VAL A 136 19.60 21.86 29.24
C VAL A 136 20.80 21.50 28.35
N SER A 137 21.31 22.46 27.60
CA SER A 137 22.47 22.29 26.70
C SER A 137 22.34 21.17 25.66
N GLY A 138 21.11 20.82 25.24
CA GLY A 138 20.87 19.80 24.21
C GLY A 138 20.86 18.36 24.72
N SER A 139 20.76 18.15 26.04
CA SER A 139 20.54 16.81 26.60
C SER A 139 19.16 16.25 26.20
N CYS A 140 19.03 14.92 26.20
CA CYS A 140 17.77 14.20 25.94
C CYS A 140 17.15 13.64 27.23
N GLU A 141 17.26 14.40 28.34
CA GLU A 141 16.71 14.00 29.64
C GLU A 141 15.19 13.82 29.58
N PHE A 142 14.51 14.69 28.83
CA PHE A 142 13.10 14.53 28.48
C PHE A 142 12.98 14.44 26.97
N LYS A 143 12.05 13.61 26.47
CA LYS A 143 11.70 13.60 25.05
C LYS A 143 10.22 13.42 24.82
N THR A 144 9.73 14.12 23.82
CA THR A 144 8.35 14.02 23.34
C THR A 144 8.33 13.34 21.99
N CYS A 145 7.51 12.32 21.84
CA CYS A 145 7.46 11.49 20.63
C CYS A 145 6.08 11.50 19.97
N TRP A 146 6.07 11.30 18.66
CA TRP A 146 4.89 11.11 17.82
C TRP A 146 5.15 10.01 16.79
N LEU A 147 4.07 9.46 16.23
CA LEU A 147 4.18 8.51 15.12
C LEU A 147 4.13 9.22 13.78
N GLN A 148 4.99 8.79 12.86
CA GLN A 148 5.05 9.30 11.51
C GLN A 148 5.08 8.16 10.50
N MET A 149 4.29 8.28 9.44
CA MET A 149 4.40 7.41 8.27
C MET A 149 5.76 7.58 7.59
N PRO A 150 6.30 6.53 6.96
CA PRO A 150 7.50 6.64 6.15
C PRO A 150 7.28 7.57 4.95
N ARG A 151 8.37 8.03 4.35
CA ARG A 151 8.28 8.79 3.09
C ARG A 151 7.69 7.89 2.01
N PHE A 152 6.86 8.46 1.15
CA PHE A 152 6.18 7.66 0.13
C PHE A 152 7.16 6.99 -0.86
N ALA A 153 8.31 7.62 -1.11
CA ALA A 153 9.38 7.01 -1.91
C ALA A 153 9.90 5.69 -1.32
N GLU A 154 10.03 5.61 0.01
CA GLU A 154 10.44 4.38 0.69
C GLU A 154 9.38 3.28 0.53
N ILE A 155 8.09 3.63 0.63
CA ILE A 155 6.99 2.70 0.35
C ILE A 155 7.02 2.21 -1.10
N GLY A 156 7.26 3.11 -2.06
CA GLY A 156 7.41 2.78 -3.47
C GLY A 156 8.52 1.76 -3.70
N GLU A 157 9.68 1.95 -3.08
CA GLU A 157 10.81 1.04 -3.16
C GLU A 157 10.50 -0.32 -2.51
N MET A 158 9.88 -0.34 -1.33
CA MET A 158 9.47 -1.59 -0.67
C MET A 158 8.50 -2.39 -1.54
N LEU A 159 7.50 -1.73 -2.13
CA LEU A 159 6.55 -2.38 -3.04
C LEU A 159 7.24 -2.83 -4.33
N LYS A 160 8.25 -2.09 -4.80
CA LYS A 160 9.04 -2.46 -5.99
C LYS A 160 9.87 -3.72 -5.73
N GLN A 161 10.46 -3.84 -4.55
CA GLN A 161 11.16 -5.06 -4.12
C GLN A 161 10.20 -6.24 -4.02
N ARG A 162 8.99 -6.05 -3.46
CA ARG A 162 7.93 -7.07 -3.46
C ARG A 162 7.51 -7.46 -4.87
N TYR A 163 7.38 -6.49 -5.77
CA TYR A 163 7.11 -6.76 -7.19
C TYR A 163 8.23 -7.61 -7.78
N ASN A 164 9.51 -7.29 -7.56
CA ASN A 164 10.64 -8.01 -8.17
C ASN A 164 10.80 -9.43 -7.62
N HIS A 165 10.74 -9.61 -6.30
CA HIS A 165 11.18 -10.83 -5.61
C HIS A 165 10.06 -11.65 -4.98
N PHE A 166 8.88 -11.06 -4.73
CA PHE A 166 7.78 -11.70 -4.00
C PHE A 166 6.47 -11.68 -4.79
N ALA A 167 6.55 -11.72 -6.13
CA ALA A 167 5.37 -11.84 -6.99
C ALA A 167 4.95 -13.31 -7.16
N VAL A 168 3.68 -13.60 -6.86
CA VAL A 168 3.13 -14.96 -6.86
C VAL A 168 2.02 -15.08 -7.91
N GLN A 169 2.16 -16.05 -8.82
CA GLN A 169 1.11 -16.34 -9.80
C GLN A 169 -0.04 -17.11 -9.15
N VAL A 170 -1.26 -16.65 -9.36
CA VAL A 170 -2.49 -17.27 -8.84
C VAL A 170 -3.28 -18.01 -9.93
N ALA A 171 -4.07 -18.99 -9.52
CA ALA A 171 -4.88 -19.80 -10.42
C ALA A 171 -6.11 -19.02 -10.94
N LYS A 172 -6.31 -19.02 -12.26
CA LYS A 172 -7.45 -18.36 -12.94
C LYS A 172 -8.84 -18.84 -12.50
N ARG A 173 -8.95 -20.13 -12.15
CA ARG A 173 -10.24 -20.79 -11.85
C ARG A 173 -10.61 -20.78 -10.36
N ALA A 174 -9.93 -19.97 -9.54
CA ALA A 174 -10.29 -19.84 -8.14
C ALA A 174 -11.65 -19.12 -8.00
N LYS A 175 -12.57 -19.65 -7.19
CA LYS A 175 -13.96 -19.16 -7.09
C LYS A 175 -14.34 -18.41 -5.79
N LYS A 176 -13.50 -18.47 -4.75
CA LYS A 176 -13.82 -17.89 -3.43
C LYS A 176 -12.62 -17.25 -2.74
N ARG A 177 -11.42 -17.76 -3.01
CA ARG A 177 -10.16 -17.24 -2.46
C ARG A 177 -9.04 -17.47 -3.46
N LEU A 178 -8.08 -16.56 -3.48
CA LEU A 178 -6.86 -16.73 -4.27
C LEU A 178 -6.13 -18.01 -3.84
N ARG A 179 -5.60 -18.71 -4.83
CA ARG A 179 -4.74 -19.89 -4.64
C ARG A 179 -3.55 -19.77 -5.56
N ARG A 180 -2.38 -20.17 -5.07
CA ARG A 180 -1.17 -20.28 -5.88
C ARG A 180 -1.43 -21.18 -7.10
N LYS A 181 -0.84 -20.84 -8.24
CA LYS A 181 -1.03 -21.58 -9.50
C LYS A 181 -0.50 -23.00 -9.40
N GLU A 182 0.68 -23.16 -8.80
CA GLU A 182 1.33 -24.45 -8.61
C GLU A 182 0.52 -25.36 -7.70
N ARG A 183 0.29 -26.61 -8.13
CA ARG A 183 -0.62 -27.56 -7.45
C ARG A 183 -0.14 -27.93 -6.05
N SER A 184 1.16 -28.15 -5.88
CA SER A 184 1.85 -28.44 -4.62
C SER A 184 1.62 -27.33 -3.58
N GLU A 185 1.57 -26.08 -4.03
CA GLU A 185 1.48 -24.91 -3.15
C GLU A 185 0.05 -24.40 -2.91
N ARG A 186 -0.98 -24.98 -3.54
CA ARG A 186 -2.37 -24.47 -3.45
C ARG A 186 -2.92 -24.34 -2.02
N LYS A 187 -2.40 -25.12 -1.08
CA LYS A 187 -2.78 -25.09 0.33
C LYS A 187 -2.07 -23.98 1.12
N LYS A 188 -0.95 -23.46 0.60
CA LYS A 188 -0.19 -22.36 1.23
C LYS A 188 -0.93 -21.04 0.98
N PRO A 189 -1.30 -20.29 2.03
CA PRO A 189 -1.93 -18.98 1.86
C PRO A 189 -0.95 -17.97 1.24
N LEU A 190 -1.49 -16.91 0.63
CA LEU A 190 -0.69 -15.75 0.24
C LEU A 190 -0.40 -14.90 1.48
N ARG A 191 0.83 -14.42 1.57
CA ARG A 191 1.32 -13.58 2.68
C ARG A 191 1.12 -12.09 2.35
N GLY A 192 1.08 -11.25 3.39
CA GLY A 192 0.88 -9.79 3.25
C GLY A 192 2.04 -9.04 2.60
N ASN A 193 3.17 -9.70 2.34
CA ASN A 193 4.32 -9.15 1.63
C ASN A 193 4.43 -9.69 0.18
N GLU A 194 3.51 -10.52 -0.28
CA GLU A 194 3.52 -11.10 -1.62
C GLU A 194 2.55 -10.38 -2.55
N ILE A 195 2.97 -10.06 -3.78
CA ILE A 195 2.11 -9.42 -4.79
C ILE A 195 1.50 -10.51 -5.67
N ALA A 196 0.17 -10.55 -5.75
CA ALA A 196 -0.55 -11.57 -6.51
C ALA A 196 -0.80 -11.11 -7.96
N TYR A 197 -0.53 -11.98 -8.93
CA TYR A 197 -0.85 -11.74 -10.34
C TYR A 197 -1.42 -12.98 -11.03
N ILE A 198 -2.17 -12.81 -12.11
CA ILE A 198 -2.88 -13.89 -12.82
C ILE A 198 -2.15 -14.25 -14.11
N ASN A 199 -1.93 -13.26 -14.97
CA ASN A 199 -1.37 -13.45 -16.30
C ASN A 199 0.10 -13.05 -16.34
N LYS A 200 0.89 -13.76 -17.16
CA LYS A 200 2.25 -13.31 -17.45
C LYS A 200 2.19 -11.96 -18.17
N SER A 201 3.16 -11.10 -17.88
CA SER A 201 3.29 -9.82 -18.56
C SER A 201 3.63 -10.04 -20.04
N PRO A 202 3.05 -9.26 -20.96
CA PRO A 202 3.38 -9.32 -22.38
C PRO A 202 4.78 -8.78 -22.66
N ASN A 203 5.26 -8.99 -23.89
CA ASN A 203 6.46 -8.32 -24.37
C ASN A 203 6.17 -6.84 -24.62
N TYR A 204 6.67 -5.96 -23.74
CA TYR A 204 6.46 -4.51 -23.84
C TYR A 204 7.42 -3.81 -24.82
N CYS A 205 8.32 -4.53 -25.48
CA CYS A 205 9.19 -3.99 -26.52
C CYS A 205 8.49 -3.90 -27.87
N GLU A 206 7.54 -4.81 -28.12
CA GLU A 206 6.79 -4.88 -29.37
C GLU A 206 5.45 -4.18 -29.21
N ARG A 207 5.05 -3.44 -30.24
CA ARG A 207 3.73 -2.80 -30.27
C ARG A 207 2.68 -3.88 -30.52
N ASN A 208 1.83 -4.13 -29.54
CA ASN A 208 0.70 -5.03 -29.67
C ASN A 208 -0.61 -4.24 -29.79
N ASP A 209 -1.14 -4.13 -31.01
CA ASP A 209 -2.38 -3.38 -31.26
C ASP A 209 -3.63 -4.04 -30.62
N ALA A 210 -3.55 -5.31 -30.23
CA ALA A 210 -4.64 -6.04 -29.55
C ALA A 210 -4.74 -5.76 -28.03
N GLU A 211 -3.67 -5.26 -27.39
CA GLU A 211 -3.68 -4.92 -25.96
C GLU A 211 -4.22 -3.51 -25.66
N GLY A 212 -4.65 -2.79 -26.70
CA GLY A 212 -5.09 -1.41 -26.60
C GLY A 212 -3.94 -0.46 -26.25
N LYS A 213 -4.19 0.85 -26.33
CA LYS A 213 -3.21 1.85 -25.89
C LYS A 213 -2.90 1.61 -24.42
N ILE A 214 -1.66 1.20 -24.12
CA ILE A 214 -1.09 1.23 -22.77
C ILE A 214 -1.48 2.59 -22.15
N PRO A 215 -2.27 2.62 -21.06
CA PRO A 215 -2.80 3.88 -20.54
C PRO A 215 -1.66 4.87 -20.28
N PHE A 216 -1.85 6.15 -20.57
CA PHE A 216 -0.84 7.21 -20.40
C PHE A 216 -0.13 7.15 -19.02
N PHE A 217 -0.88 6.79 -17.98
CA PHE A 217 -0.36 6.60 -16.63
C PHE A 217 0.65 5.44 -16.51
N PHE A 218 0.47 4.36 -17.28
CA PHE A 218 1.37 3.21 -17.32
C PHE A 218 2.70 3.56 -18.02
N ASN A 219 2.68 4.45 -19.03
CA ASN A 219 3.90 5.02 -19.61
C ASN A 219 4.64 5.93 -18.61
N LEU A 220 3.90 6.73 -17.82
CA LEU A 220 4.48 7.49 -16.70
C LEU A 220 5.07 6.57 -15.62
N PHE A 221 4.42 5.45 -15.29
CA PHE A 221 4.94 4.47 -14.34
C PHE A 221 6.19 3.75 -14.87
N LYS A 222 6.21 3.36 -16.15
CA LYS A 222 7.38 2.72 -16.79
C LYS A 222 8.62 3.61 -16.70
N LYS A 223 8.46 4.91 -16.94
CA LYS A 223 9.54 5.90 -16.89
C LYS A 223 10.06 6.17 -15.47
N ASN A 224 9.19 6.11 -14.46
CA ASN A 224 9.55 6.44 -13.08
C ASN A 224 10.00 5.25 -12.21
N PHE A 225 9.64 4.00 -12.57
CA PHE A 225 9.88 2.82 -11.72
C PHE A 225 10.82 1.75 -12.30
N ASN A 226 11.46 1.98 -13.46
CA ASN A 226 12.47 1.09 -14.06
C ASN A 226 12.13 -0.41 -13.93
N PHE A 227 11.01 -0.83 -14.52
CA PHE A 227 10.65 -2.25 -14.57
C PHE A 227 11.62 -3.00 -15.48
N LYS A 228 12.52 -3.81 -14.89
CA LYS A 228 13.42 -4.70 -15.65
C LYS A 228 12.62 -5.83 -16.30
N HIS A 229 12.88 -6.05 -17.58
CA HIS A 229 12.34 -7.14 -18.38
C HIS A 229 13.05 -8.46 -18.01
N ASN A 230 12.28 -9.52 -17.76
CA ASN A 230 12.76 -10.91 -17.78
C ASN A 230 12.00 -11.63 -18.89
#